data_AF-A0ABC8DFB3-F1
#
_entry.id   AF-A0ABC8DFB3-F1
#
_cell.length_a   1.000
_cell.length_b   1.000
_cell.length_c   1.000
_cell.angle_alpha   90.00
_cell.angle_beta   90.00
_cell.angle_gamma   90.00
#
_symmetry.space_group_name_H-M   'P 1'
#
loop_
_entity.id
_entity.type
_entity.pdbx_description
1 polymer ?
#
loop_
_entity_poly.entity_id
_entity_poly.type
_entity_poly.pdbx_seq_one_letter_code
_entity_poly.pdbx_strand_id
1 'polypeptide(L)'
;MTIPGYQEFMYPFLKILSDKKEHRLQDLYVKLAKELNLSEEDAEKLLPSGNQKVLHNRIGWVRTYLSKAGLIDIVRRGVFQITSEGLEIINDPSVASIDNRFLMKYKSFQRFKQTGKDSNQQESEPSITSEPRTPNEIIEQNYNAVKNEIKEELLNQIYKCSPAFFEKLVVELLVALGYGGSLTDAGTAIGRSGDGGIDGVIKEDILGLDMIYLQAKRWKDSVSRPEIQKFAGSLDGKKAKKGVFITTSVFTDGAKEYVKVIDKKIILIDGERLTDLMFNYNVGVSLENTFVIKRVDLDYFEE
;
A
#
# COMPACT_ATOMS: atom_id res chain seq x y z
N MET A 1 10.93 -16.31 -5.28
CA MET A 1 11.89 -16.23 -4.14
C MET A 1 11.69 -14.87 -3.50
N THR A 2 12.15 -14.59 -2.28
CA THR A 2 12.09 -13.20 -1.79
C THR A 2 13.07 -12.34 -2.60
N ILE A 3 12.66 -11.13 -2.99
CA ILE A 3 13.57 -10.17 -3.63
C ILE A 3 14.68 -9.86 -2.61
N PRO A 4 15.98 -9.98 -2.96
CA PRO A 4 17.11 -9.65 -2.10
C PRO A 4 17.07 -8.23 -1.54
N GLY A 5 17.63 -7.98 -0.36
CA GLY A 5 17.74 -6.61 0.17
C GLY A 5 18.61 -5.71 -0.71
N TYR A 6 18.46 -4.38 -0.65
CA TYR A 6 19.18 -3.49 -1.59
C TYR A 6 20.70 -3.60 -1.50
N GLN A 7 21.27 -3.99 -0.35
CA GLN A 7 22.71 -4.17 -0.19
C GLN A 7 23.25 -5.32 -1.03
N GLU A 8 22.47 -6.38 -1.24
CA GLU A 8 22.85 -7.54 -2.06
C GLU A 8 23.01 -7.16 -3.54
N PHE A 9 22.37 -6.08 -3.98
CA PHE A 9 22.52 -5.53 -5.32
C PHE A 9 23.76 -4.64 -5.48
N MET A 10 24.41 -4.18 -4.40
CA MET A 10 25.52 -3.20 -4.50
C MET A 10 26.74 -3.75 -5.25
N TYR A 11 27.20 -4.94 -4.87
CA TYR A 11 28.36 -5.56 -5.51
C TYR A 11 28.06 -5.98 -6.97
N PRO A 12 26.95 -6.70 -7.28
CA PRO A 12 26.57 -6.99 -8.66
C PRO A 12 26.41 -5.73 -9.53
N PHE A 13 25.85 -4.65 -8.98
CA PHE A 13 25.71 -3.38 -9.69
C PHE A 13 27.07 -2.82 -10.10
N LEU A 14 28.02 -2.76 -9.17
CA LEU A 14 29.36 -2.26 -9.43
C LEU A 14 30.13 -3.18 -10.41
N LYS A 15 29.95 -4.50 -10.28
CA LYS A 15 30.56 -5.50 -11.16
C LYS A 15 30.09 -5.36 -12.62
N ILE A 16 28.81 -5.09 -12.86
CA ILE A 16 28.30 -4.86 -14.22
C ILE A 16 28.96 -3.64 -14.87
N LEU A 17 29.29 -2.60 -14.08
CA LEU A 17 29.95 -1.39 -14.57
C LEU A 17 31.48 -1.54 -14.74
N SER A 18 32.07 -2.67 -14.36
CA SER A 18 33.52 -2.90 -14.40
C SER A 18 34.13 -2.88 -15.82
N ASP A 19 33.28 -2.96 -16.86
CA ASP A 19 33.69 -2.80 -18.25
C ASP A 19 34.09 -1.35 -18.63
N LYS A 20 33.99 -0.42 -17.68
CA LYS A 20 34.28 1.02 -17.82
C LYS A 20 33.42 1.73 -18.85
N LYS A 21 32.33 1.12 -19.32
CA LYS A 21 31.40 1.74 -20.26
C LYS A 21 30.28 2.47 -19.52
N GLU A 22 29.56 3.28 -20.28
CA GLU A 22 28.32 3.89 -19.82
C GLU A 22 27.16 2.88 -19.88
N HIS A 23 26.42 2.73 -18.79
CA HIS A 23 25.24 1.85 -18.75
C HIS A 23 23.99 2.64 -18.38
N ARG A 24 22.90 2.39 -19.11
CA ARG A 24 21.59 2.98 -18.80
C ARG A 24 20.93 2.22 -17.64
N LEU A 25 20.18 2.95 -16.81
CA LEU A 25 19.45 2.40 -15.66
C LEU A 25 18.48 1.29 -16.07
N GLN A 26 17.82 1.45 -17.22
CA GLN A 26 16.90 0.44 -17.76
C GLN A 26 17.62 -0.87 -18.06
N ASP A 27 18.81 -0.81 -18.64
CA ASP A 27 19.61 -2.01 -18.94
C ASP A 27 20.11 -2.66 -17.65
N LEU A 28 20.44 -1.85 -16.64
CA LEU A 28 20.89 -2.33 -15.33
C LEU A 28 19.80 -3.09 -14.59
N TYR A 29 18.53 -2.69 -14.68
CA TYR A 29 17.41 -3.45 -14.09
C TYR A 29 17.36 -4.89 -14.62
N VAL A 30 17.46 -5.05 -15.94
CA VAL A 30 17.41 -6.36 -16.60
C VAL A 30 18.65 -7.20 -16.27
N LYS A 31 19.84 -6.60 -16.36
CA LYS A 31 21.10 -7.30 -16.07
C LYS A 31 21.17 -7.78 -14.62
N LEU A 32 20.74 -6.94 -13.67
CA LEU A 32 20.75 -7.28 -12.24
C LEU A 32 19.72 -8.33 -11.86
N ALA A 33 18.52 -8.27 -12.45
CA ALA A 33 17.52 -9.32 -12.25
C ALA A 33 18.05 -10.68 -12.73
N LYS A 34 18.76 -10.70 -13.87
CA LYS A 34 19.37 -11.91 -14.42
C LYS A 34 20.54 -12.41 -13.57
N GLU A 35 21.43 -11.52 -13.11
CA GLU A 35 22.60 -11.91 -12.30
C GLU A 35 22.18 -12.53 -10.95
N LEU A 36 21.06 -12.08 -10.38
CA LEU A 36 20.52 -12.61 -9.11
C LEU A 36 19.45 -13.70 -9.30
N ASN A 37 19.24 -14.19 -10.53
CA ASN A 37 18.25 -15.22 -10.87
C ASN A 37 16.83 -14.92 -10.34
N LEU A 38 16.40 -13.66 -10.42
CA LEU A 38 15.05 -13.27 -10.02
C LEU A 38 14.02 -13.81 -11.01
N SER A 39 12.89 -14.29 -10.49
CA SER A 39 11.75 -14.68 -11.32
C SER A 39 11.09 -13.44 -11.95
N GLU A 40 10.35 -13.62 -13.05
CA GLU A 40 9.59 -12.52 -13.67
C GLU A 40 8.56 -11.93 -12.69
N GLU A 41 7.90 -12.79 -11.90
CA GLU A 41 6.95 -12.36 -10.86
C GLU A 41 7.62 -11.47 -9.80
N ASP A 42 8.84 -11.84 -9.37
CA ASP A 42 9.61 -11.06 -8.39
C ASP A 42 10.11 -9.73 -8.98
N ALA A 43 10.50 -9.71 -10.25
CA ALA A 43 10.93 -8.50 -10.95
C ALA A 43 9.78 -7.49 -11.16
N GLU A 44 8.56 -7.99 -11.38
CA GLU A 44 7.34 -7.20 -11.59
C GLU A 44 6.64 -6.79 -10.28
N LYS A 45 7.06 -7.33 -9.13
CA LYS A 45 6.45 -7.04 -7.83
C LYS A 45 6.46 -5.54 -7.52
N LEU A 46 5.28 -5.00 -7.26
CA LEU A 46 5.08 -3.61 -6.85
C LEU A 46 5.33 -3.42 -5.35
N LEU A 47 5.76 -2.21 -4.97
CA LEU A 47 5.67 -1.75 -3.59
C LEU A 47 4.19 -1.72 -3.15
N PRO A 48 3.89 -1.81 -1.84
CA PRO A 48 2.53 -1.71 -1.31
C PRO A 48 1.73 -0.49 -1.81
N SER A 49 2.42 0.63 -2.08
CA SER A 49 1.88 1.86 -2.66
C SER A 49 1.45 1.75 -4.13
N GLY A 50 1.80 0.66 -4.83
CA GLY A 50 1.43 0.38 -6.22
C GLY A 50 2.16 1.22 -7.28
N ASN A 51 2.91 2.25 -6.89
CA ASN A 51 3.45 3.25 -7.81
C ASN A 51 4.83 2.90 -8.40
N GLN A 52 5.56 1.96 -7.81
CA GLN A 52 6.91 1.60 -8.25
C GLN A 52 7.20 0.12 -7.94
N LYS A 53 7.97 -0.54 -8.82
CA LYS A 53 8.49 -1.89 -8.58
C LYS A 53 9.51 -1.91 -7.44
N VAL A 54 9.46 -2.94 -6.60
CA VAL A 54 10.40 -3.13 -5.48
C VAL A 54 11.85 -3.14 -5.98
N LEU A 55 12.11 -3.89 -7.06
CA LEU A 55 13.42 -3.98 -7.71
C LEU A 55 13.95 -2.60 -8.13
N HIS A 56 13.11 -1.78 -8.77
CA HIS A 56 13.49 -0.45 -9.23
C HIS A 56 13.81 0.49 -8.07
N ASN A 57 13.06 0.39 -6.97
CA ASN A 57 13.30 1.17 -5.75
C ASN A 57 14.64 0.81 -5.14
N ARG A 58 14.92 -0.49 -4.94
CA ARG A 58 16.16 -1.00 -4.35
C ARG A 58 17.39 -0.62 -5.17
N ILE A 59 17.34 -0.80 -6.49
CA ILE A 59 18.43 -0.40 -7.39
C ILE A 59 18.60 1.13 -7.40
N GLY A 60 17.52 1.91 -7.26
CA GLY A 60 17.58 3.35 -7.08
C GLY A 60 18.40 3.78 -5.85
N TRP A 61 18.29 3.03 -4.76
CA TRP A 61 19.09 3.24 -3.54
C TRP A 61 20.53 2.77 -3.68
N VAL A 62 20.78 1.63 -4.33
CA VAL A 62 22.13 1.18 -4.67
C VAL A 62 22.89 2.26 -5.41
N ARG A 63 22.31 2.79 -6.48
CA ARG A 63 22.87 3.90 -7.25
C ARG A 63 23.18 5.10 -6.37
N THR A 64 22.23 5.49 -5.51
CA THR A 64 22.40 6.64 -4.62
C THR A 64 23.56 6.42 -3.66
N TYR A 65 23.64 5.25 -3.03
CA TYR A 65 24.66 4.95 -2.01
C TYR A 65 26.05 4.79 -2.62
N LEU A 66 26.18 4.07 -3.73
CA LEU A 66 27.45 3.93 -4.46
C LEU A 66 27.95 5.28 -4.98
N SER A 67 27.06 6.12 -5.51
CA SER A 67 27.42 7.47 -5.97
C SER A 67 27.83 8.37 -4.81
N LYS A 68 27.12 8.33 -3.67
CA LYS A 68 27.50 9.09 -2.46
C LYS A 68 28.80 8.59 -1.84
N ALA A 69 29.17 7.33 -2.07
CA ALA A 69 30.47 6.79 -1.67
C ALA A 69 31.60 7.10 -2.67
N GLY A 70 31.31 7.65 -3.85
CA GLY A 70 32.32 7.97 -4.88
C GLY A 70 32.69 6.80 -5.79
N LEU A 71 31.94 5.69 -5.72
CA LEU A 71 32.28 4.45 -6.46
C LEU A 71 31.75 4.42 -7.88
N ILE A 72 30.73 5.24 -8.17
CA ILE A 72 30.15 5.40 -9.50
C ILE A 72 29.85 6.87 -9.77
N ASP A 73 29.98 7.26 -11.03
CA ASP A 73 29.60 8.57 -11.52
C ASP A 73 28.26 8.52 -12.28
N ILE A 74 27.54 9.64 -12.21
CA ILE A 74 26.33 9.87 -12.99
C ILE A 74 26.72 10.74 -14.18
N VAL A 75 26.97 10.12 -15.33
CA VAL A 75 27.45 10.82 -16.53
C VAL A 75 26.36 11.73 -17.10
N ARG A 76 25.13 11.22 -17.16
CA ARG A 76 23.91 11.94 -17.52
C ARG A 76 22.70 11.21 -16.94
N ARG A 77 21.50 11.77 -17.09
CA ARG A 77 20.29 11.20 -16.48
C ARG A 77 20.13 9.71 -16.78
N GLY A 78 20.09 8.92 -15.71
CA GLY A 78 19.91 7.47 -15.81
C GLY A 78 21.09 6.73 -16.45
N VAL A 79 22.27 7.34 -16.59
CA VAL A 79 23.46 6.71 -17.17
C VAL A 79 24.62 6.76 -16.17
N PHE A 80 25.23 5.61 -15.92
CA PHE A 80 26.26 5.44 -14.90
C PHE A 80 27.54 4.84 -15.48
N GLN A 81 28.65 5.19 -14.85
CA GLN A 81 29.97 4.64 -15.14
C GLN A 81 30.71 4.42 -13.83
N ILE A 82 31.56 3.39 -13.77
CA ILE A 82 32.41 3.12 -12.59
C ILE A 82 33.53 4.15 -12.47
N THR A 83 33.87 4.56 -11.25
CA THR A 83 35.04 5.42 -10.99
C THR A 83 36.32 4.59 -10.85
N SER A 84 37.48 5.24 -10.81
CA SER A 84 38.75 4.57 -10.51
C SER A 84 38.71 3.85 -9.15
N GLU A 85 38.13 4.50 -8.13
CA GLU A 85 37.94 3.91 -6.79
C GLU A 85 37.01 2.69 -6.83
N GLY A 86 35.91 2.77 -7.59
CA GLY A 86 35.01 1.64 -7.79
C GLY A 86 35.69 0.44 -8.46
N LEU A 87 36.58 0.72 -9.42
CA LEU A 87 37.33 -0.32 -10.15
C LEU A 87 38.33 -1.05 -9.25
N GLU A 88 39.00 -0.34 -8.35
CA GLU A 88 39.93 -0.94 -7.38
C GLU A 88 39.21 -1.97 -6.50
N ILE A 89 37.98 -1.68 -6.07
CA ILE A 89 37.17 -2.59 -5.24
C ILE A 89 36.81 -3.87 -5.97
N ILE A 90 36.43 -3.77 -7.25
CA ILE A 90 36.08 -4.96 -8.06
C ILE A 90 37.30 -5.82 -8.36
N ASN A 91 38.48 -5.21 -8.48
CA ASN A 91 39.73 -5.93 -8.72
C ASN A 91 40.36 -6.50 -7.44
N ASP A 92 39.87 -6.11 -6.26
CA ASP A 92 40.33 -6.65 -4.99
C ASP A 92 39.66 -8.01 -4.71
N PRO A 93 40.41 -9.13 -4.75
CA PRO A 93 39.85 -10.47 -4.55
C PRO A 93 39.35 -10.70 -3.11
N SER A 94 39.66 -9.81 -2.15
CA SER A 94 39.15 -9.89 -0.78
C SER A 94 37.72 -9.35 -0.65
N VAL A 95 37.22 -8.61 -1.64
CA VAL A 95 35.89 -8.00 -1.59
C VAL A 95 34.86 -8.91 -2.27
N ALA A 96 34.13 -9.67 -1.46
CA ALA A 96 33.04 -10.53 -1.93
C ALA A 96 31.66 -9.86 -1.87
N SER A 97 31.49 -8.78 -1.10
CA SER A 97 30.22 -8.05 -0.97
C SER A 97 30.47 -6.59 -0.57
N ILE A 98 29.50 -5.73 -0.89
CA ILE A 98 29.49 -4.32 -0.50
C ILE A 98 28.20 -4.10 0.31
N ASP A 99 28.35 -3.74 1.58
CA ASP A 99 27.25 -3.38 2.47
C ASP A 99 27.41 -1.93 2.95
N ASN A 100 26.45 -1.43 3.73
CA ASN A 100 26.56 -0.08 4.29
C ASN A 100 27.80 0.10 5.18
N ARG A 101 28.25 -0.94 5.89
CA ARG A 101 29.43 -0.87 6.75
C ARG A 101 30.70 -0.71 5.92
N PHE A 102 30.77 -1.37 4.77
CA PHE A 102 31.83 -1.17 3.79
C PHE A 102 31.84 0.28 3.29
N LEU A 103 30.68 0.83 2.91
CA LEU A 103 30.58 2.21 2.42
C LEU A 103 30.92 3.26 3.49
N MET A 104 30.80 2.93 4.79
CA MET A 104 31.23 3.83 5.88
C MET A 104 32.74 4.09 5.91
N LYS A 105 33.56 3.40 5.10
CA LYS A 105 34.99 3.72 4.94
C LYS A 105 35.20 5.05 4.17
N TYR A 106 34.22 5.48 3.38
CA TYR A 106 34.32 6.69 2.54
C TYR A 106 33.81 7.92 3.29
N LYS A 107 34.65 8.95 3.41
CA LYS A 107 34.30 10.21 4.11
C LYS A 107 33.07 10.89 3.50
N SER A 108 32.90 10.81 2.18
CA SER A 108 31.73 11.32 1.44
C SER A 108 30.43 10.63 1.90
N PHE A 109 30.46 9.31 2.07
CA PHE A 109 29.32 8.52 2.54
C PHE A 109 29.04 8.74 4.03
N GLN A 110 30.08 8.85 4.87
CA GLN A 110 29.93 9.19 6.29
C GLN A 110 29.19 10.53 6.46
N ARG A 111 29.59 11.57 5.71
CA ARG A 111 28.93 12.88 5.73
C ARG A 111 27.46 12.78 5.34
N PHE A 112 27.15 12.03 4.28
CA PHE A 112 25.77 11.78 3.85
C PHE A 112 24.90 11.12 4.93
N LYS A 113 25.46 10.19 5.71
CA LYS A 113 24.75 9.54 6.84
C LYS A 113 24.64 10.43 8.08
N GLN A 114 25.64 11.26 8.35
CA GLN A 114 25.64 12.18 9.49
C GLN A 114 24.67 13.35 9.32
N THR A 115 24.42 13.81 8.08
CA THR A 115 23.39 14.84 7.80
C THR A 115 21.95 14.41 8.10
N GLY A 116 21.71 13.19 8.59
CA GLY A 116 20.41 12.71 9.09
C GLY A 116 20.37 12.40 10.59
N LYS A 117 21.46 12.63 11.34
CA LYS A 117 21.53 12.44 12.80
C LYS A 117 21.70 13.78 13.51
N ASP A 118 20.62 14.53 13.67
CA ASP A 118 20.55 15.52 14.73
C ASP A 118 20.13 14.82 16.04
N SER A 119 21.13 14.68 16.92
CA SER A 119 21.07 14.54 18.40
C SER A 119 20.15 13.48 19.03
N ASN A 120 20.79 12.57 19.78
CA ASN A 120 20.26 11.54 20.68
C ASN A 120 19.59 10.33 20.02
N GLN A 121 20.42 9.33 19.70
CA GLN A 121 20.24 7.98 20.23
C GLN A 121 21.52 7.17 20.04
N GLN A 122 21.95 6.55 21.15
CA GLN A 122 23.08 5.62 21.22
C GLN A 122 22.87 4.46 20.26
N GLU A 123 23.99 4.02 19.70
CA GLU A 123 24.09 2.86 18.83
C GLU A 123 23.56 1.61 19.53
N SER A 124 22.36 1.17 19.14
CA SER A 124 22.03 -0.24 19.15
C SER A 124 22.40 -0.79 17.77
N GLU A 125 23.39 -1.68 17.74
CA GLU A 125 23.75 -2.48 16.58
C GLU A 125 22.50 -3.07 15.91
N PRO A 126 22.42 -3.11 14.56
CA PRO A 126 21.34 -3.83 13.92
C PRO A 126 21.53 -5.34 14.16
N SER A 127 20.57 -5.93 14.85
CA SER A 127 20.36 -7.38 14.89
C SER A 127 20.30 -7.95 13.46
N ILE A 128 21.10 -8.99 13.22
CA ILE A 128 21.43 -9.60 11.92
C ILE A 128 20.25 -10.42 11.32
N THR A 129 19.00 -10.08 11.63
CA THR A 129 17.81 -10.86 11.18
C THR A 129 16.76 -10.08 10.41
N SER A 130 17.02 -8.82 10.04
CA SER A 130 16.15 -8.07 9.12
C SER A 130 16.84 -7.83 7.77
N GLU A 131 16.21 -8.24 6.66
CA GLU A 131 16.66 -7.92 5.30
C GLU A 131 16.94 -6.40 5.20
N PRO A 132 18.06 -5.97 4.59
CA PRO A 132 18.37 -4.56 4.50
C PRO A 132 17.33 -3.85 3.61
N ARG A 133 16.46 -3.05 4.25
CA ARG A 133 15.37 -2.27 3.64
C ARG A 133 15.76 -0.83 3.38
N THR A 134 15.16 -0.23 2.36
CA THR A 134 15.38 1.18 2.04
C THR A 134 14.63 2.10 3.02
N PRO A 135 15.06 3.34 3.25
CA PRO A 135 14.32 4.28 4.11
C PRO A 135 12.84 4.45 3.72
N ASN A 136 12.53 4.46 2.42
CA ASN A 136 11.13 4.56 1.95
C ASN A 136 10.33 3.29 2.25
N GLU A 137 10.94 2.11 2.09
CA GLU A 137 10.30 0.85 2.48
C GLU A 137 10.01 0.81 3.99
N ILE A 138 10.91 1.36 4.82
CA ILE A 138 10.70 1.47 6.27
C ILE A 138 9.53 2.40 6.58
N ILE A 139 9.47 3.59 5.96
CA ILE A 139 8.36 4.53 6.13
C ILE A 139 7.04 3.89 5.72
N GLU A 140 7.00 3.22 4.57
CA GLU A 140 5.80 2.59 4.04
C GLU A 140 5.32 1.42 4.89
N GLN A 141 6.24 0.61 5.42
CA GLN A 141 5.90 -0.45 6.38
C GLN A 141 5.33 0.11 7.67
N ASN A 142 5.96 1.13 8.23
CA ASN A 142 5.47 1.79 9.44
C ASN A 142 4.10 2.42 9.19
N TYR A 143 3.90 3.05 8.04
CA TYR A 143 2.60 3.60 7.64
C TYR A 143 1.53 2.51 7.58
N ASN A 144 1.82 1.36 6.96
CA ASN A 144 0.88 0.24 6.91
C ASN A 144 0.60 -0.37 8.29
N ALA A 145 1.61 -0.42 9.17
CA ALA A 145 1.43 -0.86 10.55
C ALA A 145 0.46 0.06 11.31
N VAL A 146 0.70 1.39 11.25
CA VAL A 146 -0.19 2.41 11.84
C VAL A 146 -1.59 2.34 11.24
N LYS A 147 -1.70 2.20 9.91
CA LYS A 147 -2.99 2.04 9.24
C LYS A 147 -3.76 0.83 9.77
N ASN A 148 -3.11 -0.32 9.93
CA ASN A 148 -3.75 -1.53 10.43
C ASN A 148 -4.18 -1.38 11.89
N GLU A 149 -3.37 -0.75 12.74
CA GLU A 149 -3.71 -0.43 14.13
C GLU A 149 -4.97 0.45 14.20
N ILE A 150 -5.02 1.51 13.38
CA ILE A 150 -6.21 2.39 13.29
C ILE A 150 -7.44 1.61 12.83
N LYS A 151 -7.31 0.72 11.83
CA LYS A 151 -8.43 -0.12 11.36
C LYS A 151 -8.95 -1.05 12.45
N GLU A 152 -8.08 -1.68 13.22
CA GLU A 152 -8.47 -2.52 14.36
C GLU A 152 -9.18 -1.69 15.44
N GLU A 153 -8.67 -0.49 15.74
CA GLU A 153 -9.31 0.43 16.68
C GLU A 153 -10.71 0.86 16.20
N LEU A 154 -10.85 1.25 14.93
CA LEU A 154 -12.13 1.59 14.32
C LEU A 154 -13.13 0.45 14.48
N LEU A 155 -12.73 -0.78 14.15
CA LEU A 155 -13.62 -1.93 14.27
C LEU A 155 -14.08 -2.16 15.72
N ASN A 156 -13.15 -2.02 16.69
CA ASN A 156 -13.45 -2.11 18.11
C ASN A 156 -14.40 -1.02 18.60
N GLN A 157 -14.28 0.21 18.09
CA GLN A 157 -15.22 1.29 18.41
C GLN A 157 -16.61 1.00 17.85
N ILE A 158 -16.71 0.53 16.60
CA ILE A 158 -17.99 0.15 15.98
C ILE A 158 -18.69 -0.94 16.80
N TYR A 159 -17.95 -1.92 17.34
CA TYR A 159 -18.51 -2.94 18.21
C TYR A 159 -19.12 -2.38 19.50
N LYS A 160 -18.61 -1.27 20.02
CA LYS A 160 -19.13 -0.62 21.25
C LYS A 160 -20.34 0.27 20.99
N CYS A 161 -20.54 0.70 19.74
CA CYS A 161 -21.67 1.55 19.35
C CYS A 161 -23.01 0.80 19.30
N SER A 162 -24.11 1.57 19.32
CA SER A 162 -25.45 1.04 19.16
C SER A 162 -25.72 0.60 17.71
N PRO A 163 -26.65 -0.35 17.47
CA PRO A 163 -27.04 -0.74 16.11
C PRO A 163 -27.49 0.44 15.24
N ALA A 164 -28.29 1.35 15.80
CA ALA A 164 -28.74 2.56 15.10
C ALA A 164 -27.57 3.49 14.71
N PHE A 165 -26.54 3.59 15.56
CA PHE A 165 -25.33 4.33 15.19
C PHE A 165 -24.60 3.66 14.03
N PHE A 166 -24.50 2.33 14.04
CA PHE A 166 -23.84 1.60 12.95
C PHE A 166 -24.57 1.77 11.61
N GLU A 167 -25.90 1.73 11.60
CA GLU A 167 -26.70 2.03 10.41
C GLU A 167 -26.41 3.44 9.88
N LYS A 168 -26.37 4.43 10.78
CA LYS A 168 -26.02 5.82 10.42
C LYS A 168 -24.60 5.92 9.85
N LEU A 169 -23.62 5.29 10.49
CA LEU A 169 -22.22 5.25 10.05
C LEU A 169 -22.10 4.67 8.63
N VAL A 170 -22.83 3.60 8.35
CA VAL A 170 -22.87 2.97 7.03
C VAL A 170 -23.39 3.94 5.97
N VAL A 171 -24.45 4.70 6.27
CA VAL A 171 -24.98 5.71 5.36
C VAL A 171 -23.98 6.85 5.15
N GLU A 172 -23.37 7.36 6.22
CA GLU A 172 -22.31 8.39 6.14
C GLU A 172 -21.13 7.94 5.27
N LEU A 173 -20.72 6.68 5.39
CA LEU A 173 -19.68 6.10 4.56
C LEU A 173 -20.06 6.10 3.08
N LEU A 174 -21.27 5.64 2.74
CA LEU A 174 -21.71 5.61 1.34
C LEU A 174 -21.82 7.03 0.75
N VAL A 175 -22.23 8.02 1.55
CA VAL A 175 -22.21 9.42 1.13
C VAL A 175 -20.78 9.89 0.86
N ALA A 176 -19.82 9.55 1.73
CA ALA A 176 -18.41 9.88 1.51
C ALA A 176 -17.83 9.20 0.25
N LEU A 177 -18.35 8.03 -0.14
CA LEU A 177 -18.03 7.37 -1.40
C LEU A 177 -18.69 8.03 -2.63
N GLY A 178 -19.60 9.00 -2.43
CA GLY A 178 -20.28 9.73 -3.50
C GLY A 178 -21.69 9.23 -3.84
N TYR A 179 -22.26 8.29 -3.08
CA TYR A 179 -23.65 7.84 -3.25
C TYR A 179 -24.64 8.80 -2.55
N GLY A 180 -25.91 8.79 -2.97
CA GLY A 180 -26.99 9.52 -2.28
C GLY A 180 -27.22 10.97 -2.71
N GLY A 181 -26.37 11.53 -3.58
CA GLY A 181 -26.52 12.90 -4.07
C GLY A 181 -26.14 13.96 -3.05
N SER A 182 -27.00 14.96 -2.82
CA SER A 182 -26.78 16.00 -1.78
C SER A 182 -26.91 15.40 -0.38
N LEU A 183 -26.13 15.90 0.60
CA LEU A 183 -26.17 15.47 2.02
C LEU A 183 -27.60 15.48 2.61
N THR A 184 -28.46 16.36 2.12
CA THR A 184 -29.86 16.50 2.54
C THR A 184 -30.75 15.33 2.12
N ASP A 185 -30.48 14.71 0.97
CA ASP A 185 -31.27 13.60 0.42
C ASP A 185 -30.86 12.24 1.03
N ALA A 186 -29.60 12.11 1.43
CA ALA A 186 -29.09 10.90 2.08
C ALA A 186 -29.66 10.69 3.50
N GLY A 187 -30.00 11.78 4.21
CA GLY A 187 -30.62 11.71 5.54
C GLY A 187 -32.01 11.06 5.56
N THR A 188 -32.73 11.08 4.43
CA THR A 188 -34.02 10.38 4.25
C THR A 188 -33.89 8.85 4.10
N ALA A 189 -32.67 8.33 3.98
CA ALA A 189 -32.39 6.90 3.81
C ALA A 189 -32.61 6.05 5.08
N ILE A 190 -32.68 6.69 6.25
CA ILE A 190 -32.68 6.03 7.56
C ILE A 190 -34.13 5.84 8.02
N GLY A 191 -34.57 4.59 8.07
CA GLY A 191 -35.72 4.20 8.90
C GLY A 191 -37.08 4.17 8.21
N ARG A 192 -37.40 3.02 7.60
CA ARG A 192 -38.70 2.37 7.82
C ARG A 192 -38.44 0.98 8.35
N SER A 193 -38.16 0.92 9.66
CA SER A 193 -38.02 -0.35 10.37
C SER A 193 -39.33 -1.14 10.22
N GLY A 194 -39.26 -2.33 9.61
CA GLY A 194 -40.42 -3.20 9.37
C GLY A 194 -40.37 -4.08 8.12
N ASP A 195 -39.43 -3.87 7.20
CA ASP A 195 -39.47 -4.48 5.85
C ASP A 195 -38.49 -5.65 5.63
N GLY A 196 -38.52 -6.65 6.51
CA GLY A 196 -37.91 -7.96 6.19
C GLY A 196 -36.38 -8.01 6.13
N GLY A 197 -35.68 -7.03 6.70
CA GLY A 197 -34.20 -6.97 6.66
C GLY A 197 -33.71 -6.11 5.51
N ILE A 198 -34.09 -4.83 5.52
CA ILE A 198 -33.47 -3.73 4.80
C ILE A 198 -33.35 -2.62 5.85
N ASP A 199 -32.14 -2.12 6.06
CA ASP A 199 -31.85 -1.13 7.10
C ASP A 199 -31.80 0.29 6.53
N GLY A 200 -31.57 0.44 5.21
CA GLY A 200 -31.59 1.75 4.55
C GLY A 200 -31.70 1.69 3.03
N VAL A 201 -31.97 2.83 2.40
CA VAL A 201 -32.01 2.96 0.94
C VAL A 201 -31.33 4.25 0.51
N ILE A 202 -30.35 4.16 -0.39
CA ILE A 202 -29.59 5.31 -0.91
C ILE A 202 -29.69 5.37 -2.42
N LYS A 203 -29.75 6.58 -2.99
CA LYS A 203 -29.70 6.77 -4.44
C LYS A 203 -28.31 6.40 -4.97
N GLU A 204 -28.24 5.77 -6.13
CA GLU A 204 -26.94 5.48 -6.76
C GLU A 204 -26.21 6.76 -7.19
N ASP A 205 -26.96 7.76 -7.63
CA ASP A 205 -26.45 9.01 -8.17
C ASP A 205 -27.31 10.21 -7.73
N ILE A 206 -26.88 11.42 -8.11
CA ILE A 206 -27.56 12.69 -7.77
C ILE A 206 -28.98 12.76 -8.37
N LEU A 207 -29.18 12.20 -9.57
CA LEU A 207 -30.46 12.19 -10.27
C LEU A 207 -31.44 11.15 -9.68
N GLY A 208 -30.92 10.14 -8.98
CA GLY A 208 -31.70 9.10 -8.33
C GLY A 208 -32.37 8.14 -9.31
N LEU A 209 -31.71 7.85 -10.44
CA LEU A 209 -32.24 6.94 -11.47
C LEU A 209 -32.38 5.51 -10.95
N ASP A 210 -31.48 5.12 -10.04
CA ASP A 210 -31.48 3.82 -9.38
C ASP A 210 -31.36 3.98 -7.86
N MET A 211 -31.93 3.01 -7.14
CA MET A 211 -31.87 2.91 -5.68
C MET A 211 -31.03 1.70 -5.26
N ILE A 212 -30.16 1.92 -4.29
CA ILE A 212 -29.32 0.91 -3.66
C ILE A 212 -29.86 0.64 -2.26
N TYR A 213 -30.19 -0.62 -2.00
CA TYR A 213 -30.72 -1.06 -0.71
C TYR A 213 -29.60 -1.56 0.19
N LEU A 214 -29.68 -1.25 1.47
CA LEU A 214 -28.62 -1.46 2.43
C LEU A 214 -29.07 -2.42 3.51
N GLN A 215 -28.18 -3.35 3.87
CA GLN A 215 -28.27 -4.13 5.09
C GLN A 215 -26.96 -3.95 5.86
N ALA A 216 -27.06 -3.54 7.12
CA ALA A 216 -25.95 -3.33 8.03
C ALA A 216 -26.09 -4.26 9.24
N LYS A 217 -25.22 -5.27 9.35
CA LYS A 217 -25.20 -6.22 10.46
C LYS A 217 -23.97 -6.09 11.33
N ARG A 218 -24.15 -5.61 12.56
CA ARG A 218 -23.11 -5.61 13.60
C ARG A 218 -23.01 -6.98 14.27
N TRP A 219 -22.18 -7.86 13.73
CA TRP A 219 -22.09 -9.27 14.08
C TRP A 219 -20.65 -9.65 14.45
N LYS A 220 -20.50 -10.63 15.35
CA LYS A 220 -19.18 -11.22 15.68
C LYS A 220 -18.93 -12.50 14.89
N ASP A 221 -19.97 -13.29 14.65
CA ASP A 221 -19.88 -14.52 13.87
C ASP A 221 -19.86 -14.24 12.38
N SER A 222 -19.36 -15.21 11.60
CA SER A 222 -19.31 -15.09 10.15
C SER A 222 -20.72 -15.05 9.54
N VAL A 223 -20.89 -14.23 8.51
CA VAL A 223 -22.14 -14.11 7.77
C VAL A 223 -22.18 -15.18 6.68
N SER A 224 -23.16 -16.07 6.78
CA SER A 224 -23.32 -17.22 5.89
C SER A 224 -24.35 -16.98 4.78
N ARG A 225 -24.38 -17.89 3.80
CA ARG A 225 -25.27 -17.82 2.63
C ARG A 225 -26.76 -17.58 2.96
N PRO A 226 -27.38 -18.19 3.99
CA PRO A 226 -28.78 -17.94 4.33
C PRO A 226 -29.12 -16.46 4.59
N GLU A 227 -28.19 -15.71 5.19
CA GLU A 227 -28.40 -14.28 5.46
C GLU A 227 -28.42 -13.45 4.17
N ILE A 228 -27.53 -13.79 3.23
CA ILE A 228 -27.50 -13.15 1.91
C ILE A 228 -28.72 -13.54 1.08
N GLN A 229 -29.19 -14.80 1.17
CA GLN A 229 -30.43 -15.26 0.53
C GLN A 229 -31.64 -14.50 1.05
N LYS A 230 -31.73 -14.31 2.37
CA LYS A 230 -32.80 -13.54 3.00
C LYS A 230 -32.81 -12.11 2.47
N PHE A 231 -31.65 -11.45 2.44
CA PHE A 231 -31.52 -10.11 1.89
C PHE A 231 -31.91 -10.04 0.40
N ALA A 232 -31.45 -11.00 -0.41
CA ALA A 232 -31.82 -11.09 -1.82
C ALA A 232 -33.34 -11.25 -2.03
N GLY A 233 -34.02 -11.98 -1.14
CA GLY A 233 -35.48 -12.10 -1.14
C GLY A 233 -36.18 -10.80 -0.73
N SER A 234 -35.63 -10.04 0.22
CA SER A 234 -36.14 -8.71 0.58
C SER A 234 -36.03 -7.72 -0.59
N LEU A 235 -34.97 -7.81 -1.40
CA LEU A 235 -34.85 -7.03 -2.64
C LEU A 235 -35.93 -7.39 -3.67
N ASP A 236 -36.30 -8.67 -3.80
CA ASP A 236 -37.40 -9.09 -4.69
C ASP A 236 -38.72 -8.43 -4.28
N GLY A 237 -39.01 -8.39 -2.97
CA GLY A 237 -40.19 -7.72 -2.42
C GLY A 237 -40.26 -6.23 -2.76
N LYS A 238 -39.11 -5.59 -3.01
CA LYS A 238 -39.00 -4.18 -3.43
C LYS A 238 -38.76 -3.98 -4.92
N LYS A 239 -38.78 -5.07 -5.72
CA LYS A 239 -38.41 -5.05 -7.15
C LYS A 239 -37.04 -4.41 -7.40
N ALA A 240 -36.14 -4.53 -6.43
CA ALA A 240 -34.81 -3.93 -6.46
C ALA A 240 -33.77 -4.90 -7.03
N LYS A 241 -32.82 -4.36 -7.79
CA LYS A 241 -31.74 -5.16 -8.40
C LYS A 241 -30.37 -4.94 -7.77
N LYS A 242 -30.19 -3.86 -7.02
CA LYS A 242 -28.91 -3.43 -6.43
C LYS A 242 -29.01 -3.39 -4.92
N GLY A 243 -27.99 -3.93 -4.24
CA GLY A 243 -27.90 -3.83 -2.79
C GLY A 243 -26.47 -3.94 -2.27
N VAL A 244 -26.25 -3.44 -1.07
CA VAL A 244 -24.98 -3.54 -0.35
C VAL A 244 -25.24 -4.18 1.00
N PHE A 245 -24.53 -5.27 1.28
CA PHE A 245 -24.57 -5.95 2.56
C PHE A 245 -23.26 -5.67 3.30
N ILE A 246 -23.38 -5.05 4.47
CA ILE A 246 -22.27 -4.57 5.27
C ILE A 246 -22.29 -5.29 6.61
N THR A 247 -21.13 -5.80 7.02
CA THR A 247 -20.97 -6.47 8.31
C THR A 247 -19.66 -6.08 8.98
N THR A 248 -19.62 -6.11 10.31
CA THR A 248 -18.39 -5.96 11.10
C THR A 248 -17.57 -7.25 11.16
N SER A 249 -18.12 -8.37 10.69
CA SER A 249 -17.46 -9.68 10.64
C SER A 249 -16.99 -10.02 9.22
N VAL A 250 -16.76 -11.30 8.95
CA VAL A 250 -16.35 -11.85 7.66
C VAL A 250 -17.51 -12.61 6.99
N PHE A 251 -17.49 -12.69 5.66
CA PHE A 251 -18.41 -13.55 4.90
C PHE A 251 -17.79 -14.92 4.64
N THR A 252 -18.60 -15.98 4.76
CA THR A 252 -18.17 -17.32 4.36
C THR A 252 -18.03 -17.43 2.83
N ASP A 253 -17.22 -18.38 2.36
CA ASP A 253 -17.04 -18.58 0.91
C ASP A 253 -18.35 -18.90 0.20
N GLY A 254 -19.23 -19.69 0.82
CA GLY A 254 -20.56 -19.96 0.29
C GLY A 254 -21.44 -18.71 0.16
N ALA A 255 -21.26 -17.68 1.00
CA ALA A 255 -21.93 -16.40 0.86
C ALA A 255 -21.36 -15.59 -0.33
N LYS A 256 -20.03 -15.57 -0.46
CA LYS A 256 -19.31 -14.90 -1.57
C LYS A 256 -19.60 -15.54 -2.93
N GLU A 257 -19.72 -16.87 -2.99
CA GLU A 257 -20.09 -17.58 -4.20
C GLU A 257 -21.55 -17.32 -4.59
N TYR A 258 -22.45 -17.29 -3.62
CA TYR A 258 -23.88 -17.08 -3.89
C TYR A 258 -24.16 -15.75 -4.60
N VAL A 259 -23.52 -14.65 -4.17
CA VAL A 259 -23.71 -13.34 -4.84
C VAL A 259 -23.22 -13.30 -6.28
N LYS A 260 -22.32 -14.21 -6.69
CA LYS A 260 -21.82 -14.30 -8.07
C LYS A 260 -22.79 -15.02 -9.01
N VAL A 261 -23.68 -15.86 -8.46
CA VAL A 261 -24.58 -16.74 -9.24
C VAL A 261 -25.97 -16.12 -9.44
N ILE A 262 -26.38 -15.22 -8.55
CA ILE A 262 -27.68 -14.55 -8.64
C ILE A 262 -27.69 -13.43 -9.68
N ASP A 263 -28.88 -13.13 -10.24
CA ASP A 263 -29.09 -12.02 -11.19
C ASP A 263 -28.93 -10.63 -10.51
N LYS A 264 -29.16 -10.55 -9.20
CA LYS A 264 -29.06 -9.30 -8.44
C LYS A 264 -27.61 -8.89 -8.20
N LYS A 265 -27.33 -7.59 -8.27
CA LYS A 265 -26.02 -7.02 -7.94
C LYS A 265 -25.96 -6.73 -6.44
N ILE A 266 -25.45 -7.69 -5.66
CA ILE A 266 -25.21 -7.53 -4.23
C ILE A 266 -23.72 -7.38 -3.97
N ILE A 267 -23.31 -6.24 -3.40
CA ILE A 267 -21.92 -6.00 -2.97
C ILE A 267 -21.78 -6.36 -1.50
N LEU A 268 -20.75 -7.14 -1.18
CA LEU A 268 -20.41 -7.53 0.19
C LEU A 268 -19.25 -6.65 0.71
N ILE A 269 -19.43 -6.07 1.90
CA ILE A 269 -18.42 -5.28 2.61
C ILE A 269 -18.27 -5.87 4.02
N ASP A 270 -17.14 -6.52 4.27
CA ASP A 270 -16.79 -7.10 5.57
C ASP A 270 -16.06 -6.08 6.46
N GLY A 271 -15.74 -6.46 7.70
CA GLY A 271 -15.13 -5.56 8.68
C GLY A 271 -13.79 -4.98 8.22
N GLU A 272 -12.97 -5.77 7.52
CA GLU A 272 -11.68 -5.30 6.97
C GLU A 272 -11.90 -4.26 5.87
N ARG A 273 -12.75 -4.57 4.88
CA ARG A 273 -13.06 -3.63 3.80
C ARG A 273 -13.78 -2.39 4.31
N LEU A 274 -14.67 -2.53 5.29
CA LEU A 274 -15.37 -1.43 5.92
C LEU A 274 -14.39 -0.43 6.53
N THR A 275 -13.46 -0.91 7.35
CA THR A 275 -12.46 -0.05 8.00
C THR A 275 -11.46 0.54 7.01
N ASP A 276 -11.13 -0.15 5.92
CA ASP A 276 -10.34 0.44 4.82
C ASP A 276 -11.06 1.61 4.16
N LEU A 277 -12.34 1.45 3.86
CA LEU A 277 -13.13 2.52 3.25
C LEU A 277 -13.28 3.69 4.23
N MET A 278 -13.52 3.41 5.51
CA MET A 278 -13.57 4.45 6.54
C MET A 278 -12.27 5.24 6.63
N PHE A 279 -11.12 4.55 6.65
CA PHE A 279 -9.80 5.19 6.67
C PHE A 279 -9.57 6.05 5.41
N ASN A 280 -9.80 5.48 4.22
CA ASN A 280 -9.50 6.15 2.96
C ASN A 280 -10.41 7.36 2.67
N TYR A 281 -11.66 7.32 3.17
CA TYR A 281 -12.66 8.37 2.95
C TYR A 281 -12.88 9.27 4.18
N ASN A 282 -11.98 9.21 5.16
CA ASN A 282 -11.98 10.05 6.35
C ASN A 282 -13.28 9.96 7.19
N VAL A 283 -13.84 8.75 7.33
CA VAL A 283 -15.05 8.50 8.12
C VAL A 283 -14.64 7.86 9.45
N GLY A 284 -14.96 8.52 10.57
CA GLY A 284 -14.59 8.05 11.90
C GLY A 284 -13.09 8.18 12.24
N VAL A 285 -12.31 8.84 11.37
CA VAL A 285 -10.90 9.19 11.59
C VAL A 285 -10.70 10.68 11.37
N SER A 286 -9.61 11.22 11.92
CA SER A 286 -9.23 12.63 11.74
C SER A 286 -7.77 12.72 11.32
N LEU A 287 -7.46 13.67 10.46
CA LEU A 287 -6.09 13.92 10.02
C LEU A 287 -5.30 14.57 11.18
N GLU A 288 -4.27 13.88 11.67
CA GLU A 288 -3.38 14.39 12.71
C GLU A 288 -2.16 15.10 12.09
N ASN A 289 -1.44 14.41 11.19
CA ASN A 289 -0.22 14.91 10.56
C ASN A 289 -0.13 14.51 9.09
N THR A 290 0.60 15.31 8.29
CA THR A 290 0.91 15.00 6.88
C THR A 290 2.42 15.05 6.65
N PHE A 291 2.97 13.97 6.12
CA PHE A 291 4.37 13.88 5.72
C PHE A 291 4.49 13.95 4.19
N VAL A 292 5.31 14.87 3.68
CA VAL A 292 5.52 15.06 2.23
C VAL A 292 6.92 14.62 1.85
N ILE A 293 7.04 13.59 1.01
CA ILE A 293 8.32 13.14 0.45
C ILE A 293 8.56 13.86 -0.87
N LYS A 294 9.65 14.62 -0.96
CA LYS A 294 10.07 15.30 -2.20
C LYS A 294 11.14 14.49 -2.92
N ARG A 295 11.06 14.47 -4.25
CA ARG A 295 12.13 13.99 -5.13
C ARG A 295 12.73 15.17 -5.89
N VAL A 296 14.02 15.09 -6.22
CA VAL A 296 14.63 16.06 -7.13
C VAL A 296 13.96 15.91 -8.49
N ASP A 297 13.44 17.00 -9.01
CA ASP A 297 12.96 17.08 -10.39
C ASP A 297 14.16 17.32 -11.30
N LEU A 298 14.61 16.27 -11.99
CA LEU A 298 15.77 16.37 -12.87
C LEU A 298 15.46 17.19 -14.13
N ASP A 299 14.18 17.24 -14.56
CA ASP A 299 13.75 17.98 -15.76
C ASP A 299 14.00 19.49 -15.57
N TYR A 300 13.90 19.97 -14.33
CA TYR A 300 14.17 21.37 -13.98
C TYR A 300 15.63 21.80 -14.22
N PHE A 301 16.58 20.86 -14.26
CA PHE A 301 18.02 21.14 -14.40
C PHE A 301 18.57 20.76 -15.79
N GLU A 302 17.71 20.41 -16.75
CA GLU A 302 18.10 20.20 -18.15
C GLU A 302 18.05 21.57 -18.89
N GLU A 303 19.21 22.06 -19.38
CA GLU A 303 19.32 23.21 -20.31
C GLU A 303 19.00 22.80 -21.76
#